data_AF-A0A6G1K3D1-F1
#
_entry.id   AF-A0A6G1K3D1-F1
#
_cell.length_a   1.000
_cell.length_b   1.000
_cell.length_c   1.000
_cell.angle_alpha   90.00
_cell.angle_beta   90.00
_cell.angle_gamma   90.00
#
_symmetry.space_group_name_H-M   'P 1'
#
loop_
_entity.id
_entity.type
_entity.pdbx_description
1 polymer ?
#
loop_
_entity_poly.entity_id
_entity_poly.type
_entity_poly.pdbx_seq_one_letter_code
_entity_poly.pdbx_strand_id
1 'polypeptide(L)'
;MQSLRVGHTARTRKFVHSKDPHCIYARSGGGLWHIGNEWFLWDRVNNGRLGNDFITHQFLRSHTIQNIPLVEKMQLISEPTDKVQFTLMSRTRGIPLRDIWDSLSKEQKQGYRDQLIAALREMRQFTAPFPQRADGTPLHDKIIAECQPAAANCKSIGKTKEEWFNNIADELRYGISLMLETKDATIIQERFQQLQDNFPEPGTCVLTHGDLTLGNIIVDIHNGRIVAIIDWERAGFYPWWAERLFATMGGSSELLDPIWDKVCPDVDDEAFFAAVSPVMDVRLVWEECPIEHSEEDDAWFQRAFCECKPFGGKIYKKFLGAKLEHRIDYQD
;
A
#
# COMPACT_ATOMS: atom_id res chain seq x y z
N MET A 1 26.61 14.89 -49.79
CA MET A 1 25.93 13.67 -50.27
C MET A 1 26.19 12.55 -49.26
N GLN A 2 25.10 11.98 -48.71
CA GLN A 2 24.97 10.69 -47.97
C GLN A 2 25.83 10.56 -46.70
N SER A 3 25.34 10.79 -45.48
CA SER A 3 24.26 10.09 -44.74
C SER A 3 24.44 8.56 -44.73
N LEU A 4 24.90 8.01 -43.62
CA LEU A 4 24.66 6.60 -43.24
C LEU A 4 24.18 6.55 -41.79
N ARG A 5 23.00 5.94 -41.65
CA ARG A 5 22.08 5.97 -40.53
C ARG A 5 22.46 5.00 -39.43
N VAL A 6 22.07 5.41 -38.23
CA VAL A 6 21.95 4.63 -37.00
C VAL A 6 21.10 3.37 -37.23
N GLY A 7 21.66 2.21 -36.92
CA GLY A 7 20.90 0.97 -36.73
C GLY A 7 20.79 0.66 -35.24
N HIS A 8 19.67 1.05 -34.62
CA HIS A 8 19.26 0.49 -33.34
C HIS A 8 18.65 -0.89 -33.59
N THR A 9 19.43 -1.94 -33.38
CA THR A 9 18.89 -3.30 -33.29
C THR A 9 18.37 -3.53 -31.87
N ALA A 10 17.08 -3.83 -31.80
CA ALA A 10 16.37 -4.25 -30.60
C ALA A 10 17.18 -5.33 -29.87
N ARG A 11 17.63 -5.01 -28.64
CA ARG A 11 18.15 -6.02 -27.71
C ARG A 11 16.99 -6.93 -27.34
N THR A 12 16.94 -8.09 -27.98
CA THR A 12 16.25 -9.27 -27.49
C THR A 12 16.68 -9.47 -26.03
N ARG A 13 15.76 -9.30 -25.08
CA ARG A 13 15.98 -9.71 -23.68
C ARG A 13 16.14 -11.24 -23.70
N LYS A 14 17.38 -11.71 -23.85
CA LYS A 14 17.72 -13.10 -23.54
C LYS A 14 17.40 -13.28 -22.05
N PHE A 15 16.51 -14.20 -21.73
CA PHE A 15 16.36 -14.72 -20.37
C PHE A 15 17.70 -15.32 -19.97
N VAL A 16 18.53 -14.54 -19.29
CA VAL A 16 19.78 -15.02 -18.70
C VAL A 16 19.37 -15.84 -17.49
N HIS A 17 19.66 -17.14 -17.51
CA HIS A 17 19.71 -17.95 -16.29
C HIS A 17 20.75 -17.31 -15.35
N SER A 18 20.31 -16.54 -14.36
CA SER A 18 21.20 -16.17 -13.25
C SER A 18 21.28 -17.38 -12.34
N LYS A 19 22.41 -18.09 -12.37
CA LYS A 19 22.68 -19.15 -11.39
C LYS A 19 22.87 -18.58 -9.98
N ASP A 20 23.17 -17.29 -9.87
CA ASP A 20 23.48 -16.63 -8.63
C ASP A 20 22.32 -15.76 -8.13
N PRO A 21 22.05 -15.78 -6.81
CA PRO A 21 21.17 -14.81 -6.18
C PRO A 21 21.57 -13.39 -6.53
N HIS A 22 20.60 -12.56 -6.93
CA HIS A 22 20.85 -11.15 -7.19
C HIS A 22 19.69 -10.29 -6.71
N CYS A 23 20.03 -9.12 -6.18
CA CYS A 23 19.05 -8.13 -5.75
C CYS A 23 18.45 -7.45 -6.99
N ILE A 24 17.13 -7.43 -7.05
CA ILE A 24 16.34 -6.85 -8.14
C ILE A 24 15.85 -5.46 -7.72
N TYR A 25 15.61 -5.31 -6.43
CA TYR A 25 15.04 -4.11 -5.85
C TYR A 25 15.53 -4.00 -4.41
N ALA A 26 16.04 -2.83 -4.03
CA ALA A 26 16.39 -2.51 -2.65
C ALA A 26 15.78 -1.16 -2.30
N ARG A 27 14.93 -1.14 -1.27
CA ARG A 27 14.34 0.11 -0.76
C ARG A 27 14.02 -0.05 0.71
N SER A 28 14.15 1.06 1.43
CA SER A 28 13.64 1.24 2.79
C SER A 28 14.02 0.17 3.82
N GLY A 29 15.25 -0.35 3.77
CA GLY A 29 15.72 -1.37 4.74
C GLY A 29 15.33 -2.80 4.37
N GLY A 30 15.00 -3.06 3.11
CA GLY A 30 14.82 -4.41 2.60
C GLY A 30 15.25 -4.56 1.15
N GLY A 31 15.51 -5.80 0.76
CA GLY A 31 15.88 -6.23 -0.57
C GLY A 31 14.96 -7.33 -1.08
N LEU A 32 14.60 -7.26 -2.36
CA LEU A 32 13.95 -8.33 -3.08
C LEU A 32 14.98 -8.99 -3.99
N TRP A 33 15.22 -10.27 -3.73
CA TRP A 33 16.27 -11.06 -4.36
C TRP A 33 15.65 -12.13 -5.24
N HIS A 34 16.17 -12.28 -6.46
CA HIS A 34 15.95 -13.52 -7.21
C HIS A 34 16.80 -14.61 -6.57
N ILE A 35 16.21 -15.75 -6.26
CA ILE A 35 16.90 -16.96 -5.83
C ILE A 35 16.70 -18.03 -6.91
N GLY A 36 17.70 -18.21 -7.76
CA GLY A 36 17.60 -19.05 -8.95
C GLY A 36 16.55 -18.53 -9.93
N ASN A 37 15.79 -19.43 -10.56
CA ASN A 37 14.79 -19.07 -11.57
C ASN A 37 13.36 -18.97 -11.03
N GLU A 38 13.07 -19.59 -9.89
CA GLU A 38 11.70 -19.91 -9.46
C GLU A 38 11.29 -19.20 -8.17
N TRP A 39 12.19 -18.48 -7.50
CA TRP A 39 11.91 -17.91 -6.18
C TRP A 39 12.35 -16.45 -6.07
N PHE A 40 11.58 -15.70 -5.30
CA PHE A 40 12.00 -14.45 -4.71
C PHE A 40 12.17 -14.62 -3.20
N LEU A 41 13.20 -13.96 -2.66
CA LEU A 41 13.37 -13.77 -1.23
C LEU A 41 13.26 -12.28 -0.94
N TRP A 42 12.38 -11.92 -0.01
CA TRP A 42 12.30 -10.57 0.52
C TRP A 42 12.91 -10.54 1.92
N ASP A 43 14.03 -9.85 2.09
CA ASP A 43 14.58 -9.54 3.41
C ASP A 43 14.11 -8.15 3.85
N ARG A 44 13.58 -8.04 5.06
CA ARG A 44 13.09 -6.78 5.62
C ARG A 44 13.48 -6.69 7.08
N VAL A 45 13.85 -5.51 7.56
CA VAL A 45 14.06 -5.32 9.00
C VAL A 45 12.77 -5.62 9.77
N ASN A 46 12.84 -6.54 10.73
CA ASN A 46 11.70 -6.89 11.57
C ASN A 46 11.53 -5.83 12.65
N ASN A 47 10.59 -4.92 12.43
CA ASN A 47 10.17 -3.89 13.38
C ASN A 47 8.81 -4.20 14.03
N GLY A 48 8.31 -5.43 13.87
CA GLY A 48 6.97 -5.84 14.31
C GLY A 48 5.81 -5.26 13.49
N ARG A 49 6.10 -4.52 12.41
CA ARG A 49 5.13 -3.80 11.58
C ARG A 49 4.94 -4.41 10.18
N LEU A 50 5.49 -5.62 9.95
CA LEU A 50 5.52 -6.31 8.65
C LEU A 50 4.73 -7.64 8.68
N GLY A 51 4.55 -8.24 7.50
CA GLY A 51 4.01 -9.60 7.34
C GLY A 51 2.53 -9.67 6.97
N ASN A 52 1.87 -8.53 6.79
CA ASN A 52 0.45 -8.50 6.41
C ASN A 52 0.20 -9.10 5.01
N ASP A 53 1.20 -9.01 4.13
CA ASP A 53 1.23 -9.69 2.83
C ASP A 53 1.11 -11.21 3.00
N PHE A 54 1.91 -11.79 3.90
CA PHE A 54 1.88 -13.22 4.22
C PHE A 54 0.57 -13.62 4.91
N ILE A 55 0.11 -12.83 5.89
CA ILE A 55 -1.15 -13.08 6.61
C ILE A 55 -2.32 -13.14 5.63
N THR A 56 -2.41 -12.17 4.72
CA THR A 56 -3.50 -12.09 3.73
C THR A 56 -3.40 -13.21 2.70
N HIS A 57 -2.19 -13.56 2.25
CA HIS A 57 -1.96 -14.69 1.36
C HIS A 57 -2.44 -16.01 1.98
N GLN A 58 -2.10 -16.28 3.25
CA GLN A 58 -2.55 -17.47 3.97
C GLN A 58 -4.07 -17.49 4.17
N PHE A 59 -4.67 -16.34 4.49
CA PHE A 59 -6.12 -16.21 4.58
C PHE A 59 -6.78 -16.61 3.25
N LEU A 60 -6.39 -16.01 2.13
CA LEU A 60 -6.99 -16.31 0.83
C LEU A 60 -6.73 -17.76 0.39
N ARG A 61 -5.56 -18.33 0.71
CA ARG A 61 -5.22 -19.74 0.41
C ARG A 61 -6.03 -20.75 1.21
N SER A 62 -6.51 -20.37 2.39
CA SER A 62 -7.37 -21.24 3.22
C SER A 62 -8.84 -21.22 2.79
N HIS A 63 -9.21 -20.36 1.83
CA HIS A 63 -10.56 -20.25 1.29
C HIS A 63 -10.65 -20.76 -0.15
N THR A 64 -11.86 -21.07 -0.59
CA THR A 64 -12.13 -21.38 -1.99
C THR A 64 -12.24 -20.07 -2.77
N ILE A 65 -11.19 -19.73 -3.51
CA ILE A 65 -11.13 -18.57 -4.40
C ILE A 65 -11.04 -19.02 -5.87
N GLN A 66 -11.67 -18.28 -6.77
CA GLN A 66 -11.72 -18.57 -8.19
C GLN A 66 -11.10 -17.46 -9.04
N ASN A 67 -11.35 -16.20 -8.67
CA ASN A 67 -11.07 -15.02 -9.49
C ASN A 67 -9.95 -14.16 -8.94
N ILE A 68 -9.40 -14.47 -7.76
CA ILE A 68 -8.26 -13.75 -7.16
C ILE A 68 -6.97 -14.55 -7.44
N PRO A 69 -6.16 -14.19 -8.48
CA PRO A 69 -4.94 -14.90 -8.79
C PRO A 69 -3.87 -14.57 -7.74
N LEU A 70 -3.27 -15.58 -7.12
CA LEU A 70 -2.23 -15.43 -6.12
C LEU A 70 -0.92 -16.04 -6.60
N VAL A 71 0.18 -15.52 -6.06
CA VAL A 71 1.47 -16.21 -6.09
C VAL A 71 1.30 -17.63 -5.54
N GLU A 72 1.87 -18.64 -6.22
CA GLU A 72 1.65 -20.06 -5.92
C GLU A 72 2.01 -20.41 -4.47
N LYS A 73 3.20 -20.01 -4.04
CA LYS A 73 3.75 -20.32 -2.71
C LYS A 73 4.29 -19.06 -2.07
N MET A 74 4.00 -18.89 -0.79
CA MET A 74 4.60 -17.87 0.07
C MET A 74 4.84 -18.47 1.44
N GLN A 75 6.03 -18.25 1.99
CA GLN A 75 6.44 -18.78 3.28
C GLN A 75 7.27 -17.75 4.04
N LEU A 76 6.92 -17.56 5.30
CA LEU A 76 7.78 -16.88 6.25
C LEU A 76 8.85 -17.88 6.74
N ILE A 77 10.12 -17.56 6.56
CA ILE A 77 11.25 -18.45 6.91
C ILE A 77 12.14 -17.87 8.03
N SER A 78 11.60 -16.92 8.78
CA SER A 78 12.21 -16.27 9.94
C SER A 78 11.30 -16.39 11.15
N GLU A 79 11.88 -16.47 12.34
CA GLU A 79 11.13 -16.46 13.60
C GLU A 79 10.60 -15.04 13.92
N PRO A 80 9.50 -14.90 14.66
CA PRO A 80 8.94 -13.59 15.03
C PRO A 80 9.92 -12.67 15.77
N THR A 81 10.90 -13.25 16.47
CA THR A 81 11.92 -12.53 17.24
C THR A 81 13.17 -12.17 16.44
N ASP A 82 13.31 -12.69 15.21
CA ASP A 82 14.49 -12.40 14.39
C ASP A 82 14.52 -10.93 14.00
N LYS A 83 15.71 -10.31 14.00
CA LYS A 83 15.87 -8.90 13.64
C LYS A 83 15.58 -8.61 12.16
N VAL A 84 15.66 -9.63 11.32
CA VAL A 84 15.37 -9.56 9.89
C VAL A 84 14.33 -10.62 9.58
N GLN A 85 13.25 -10.19 8.95
CA GLN A 85 12.20 -11.05 8.46
C GLN A 85 12.53 -11.49 7.04
N PHE A 86 12.36 -12.79 6.76
CA PHE A 86 12.57 -13.36 5.45
C PHE A 86 11.28 -13.98 4.93
N THR A 87 10.79 -13.47 3.80
CA THR A 87 9.62 -14.03 3.10
C THR A 87 10.08 -14.63 1.78
N LEU A 88 9.94 -15.95 1.64
CA LEU A 88 10.21 -16.69 0.42
C LEU A 88 8.91 -16.81 -0.38
N MET A 89 8.93 -16.45 -1.65
CA MET A 89 7.75 -16.53 -2.52
C MET A 89 8.10 -17.10 -3.89
N SER A 90 7.23 -17.95 -4.44
CA SER A 90 7.42 -18.49 -5.78
C SER A 90 7.33 -17.38 -6.81
N ARG A 91 8.09 -17.49 -7.89
CA ARG A 91 8.01 -16.56 -9.00
C ARG A 91 6.77 -16.83 -9.84
N THR A 92 5.93 -15.82 -10.02
CA THR A 92 4.88 -15.85 -11.03
C THR A 92 5.48 -15.60 -12.42
N ARG A 93 5.13 -16.43 -13.40
CA ARG A 93 5.53 -16.24 -14.80
C ARG A 93 4.64 -15.17 -15.44
N GLY A 94 5.17 -13.97 -15.55
CA GLY A 94 4.50 -12.83 -16.16
C GLY A 94 5.32 -11.55 -16.00
N ILE A 95 4.73 -10.43 -16.37
CA ILE A 95 5.30 -9.09 -16.18
C ILE A 95 4.26 -8.18 -15.50
N PRO A 96 4.68 -7.12 -14.80
CA PRO A 96 3.75 -6.13 -14.28
C PRO A 96 2.88 -5.53 -15.40
N LEU A 97 1.59 -5.35 -15.15
CA LEU A 97 0.65 -4.76 -16.10
C LEU A 97 1.11 -3.34 -16.51
N ARG A 98 1.72 -2.61 -15.58
CA ARG A 98 2.34 -1.29 -15.83
C ARG A 98 3.29 -1.30 -17.03
N ASP A 99 4.05 -2.37 -17.24
CA ASP A 99 5.09 -2.42 -18.27
C ASP A 99 4.52 -2.48 -19.70
N ILE A 100 3.23 -2.82 -19.85
CA ILE A 100 2.56 -2.93 -21.15
C ILE A 100 1.37 -2.00 -21.30
N TRP A 101 0.88 -1.41 -20.20
CA TRP A 101 -0.42 -0.74 -20.13
C TRP A 101 -0.64 0.29 -21.24
N ASP A 102 0.35 1.14 -21.50
CA ASP A 102 0.26 2.21 -22.51
C ASP A 102 0.22 1.69 -23.96
N SER A 103 0.68 0.45 -24.17
CA SER A 103 0.68 -0.20 -25.49
C SER A 103 -0.60 -1.00 -25.78
N LEU A 104 -1.46 -1.20 -24.78
CA LEU A 104 -2.67 -2.00 -24.90
C LEU A 104 -3.77 -1.24 -25.65
N SER A 105 -4.54 -1.97 -26.47
CA SER A 105 -5.78 -1.45 -27.04
C SER A 105 -6.86 -1.24 -25.97
N LYS A 106 -7.93 -0.52 -26.30
CA LYS A 106 -9.07 -0.32 -25.39
C LYS A 106 -9.72 -1.65 -25.02
N GLU A 107 -9.83 -2.57 -25.96
CA GLU A 107 -10.41 -3.91 -25.79
C GLU A 107 -9.53 -4.76 -24.86
N GLN A 108 -8.20 -4.69 -25.02
CA GLN A 108 -7.27 -5.40 -24.14
C GLN A 108 -7.30 -4.84 -22.71
N LYS A 109 -7.31 -3.50 -22.54
CA LYS A 109 -7.51 -2.87 -21.23
C LYS A 109 -8.82 -3.31 -20.59
N GLN A 110 -9.90 -3.40 -21.37
CA GLN A 110 -11.18 -3.89 -20.88
C GLN A 110 -11.11 -5.36 -20.43
N GLY A 111 -10.42 -6.23 -21.15
CA GLY A 111 -10.25 -7.63 -20.75
C GLY A 111 -9.55 -7.82 -19.40
N TYR A 112 -8.58 -6.96 -19.07
CA TYR A 112 -7.97 -6.94 -17.73
C TYR A 112 -8.91 -6.37 -16.67
N ARG A 113 -9.65 -5.31 -17.00
CA ARG A 113 -10.68 -4.75 -16.10
C ARG A 113 -11.77 -5.76 -15.75
N ASP A 114 -12.23 -6.56 -16.71
CA ASP A 114 -13.25 -7.59 -16.47
C ASP A 114 -12.74 -8.66 -15.47
N GLN A 115 -11.46 -9.03 -15.54
CA GLN A 115 -10.83 -9.92 -14.57
C GLN A 115 -10.73 -9.26 -13.18
N LEU A 116 -10.36 -7.98 -13.11
CA LEU A 116 -10.33 -7.23 -11.85
C LEU A 116 -11.72 -7.05 -11.23
N ILE A 117 -12.76 -6.86 -12.04
CA ILE A 117 -14.15 -6.81 -11.57
C ILE A 117 -14.52 -8.12 -10.89
N ALA A 118 -14.19 -9.26 -11.50
CA ALA A 118 -14.45 -10.57 -10.93
C ALA A 118 -13.67 -10.78 -9.61
N ALA A 119 -12.39 -10.40 -9.58
CA ALA A 119 -11.55 -10.47 -8.39
C ALA A 119 -12.09 -9.60 -7.24
N LEU A 120 -12.40 -8.32 -7.51
CA LEU A 120 -12.91 -7.38 -6.50
C LEU A 120 -14.27 -7.79 -5.96
N ARG A 121 -15.17 -8.30 -6.83
CA ARG A 121 -16.45 -8.85 -6.38
C ARG A 121 -16.27 -10.06 -5.48
N GLU A 122 -15.34 -10.96 -5.79
CA GLU A 122 -15.02 -12.10 -4.93
C GLU A 122 -14.38 -11.66 -3.61
N MET A 123 -13.44 -10.72 -3.64
CA MET A 123 -12.85 -10.14 -2.42
C MET A 123 -13.94 -9.59 -1.49
N ARG A 124 -14.92 -8.87 -2.04
CA ARG A 124 -16.02 -8.27 -1.26
C ARG A 124 -16.99 -9.29 -0.64
N GLN A 125 -16.92 -10.56 -1.02
CA GLN A 125 -17.68 -11.63 -0.34
C GLN A 125 -17.08 -11.98 1.02
N PHE A 126 -15.79 -11.71 1.23
CA PHE A 126 -15.17 -11.83 2.54
C PHE A 126 -15.50 -10.57 3.35
N THR A 127 -16.22 -10.76 4.45
CA THR A 127 -16.68 -9.66 5.31
C THR A 127 -16.20 -9.80 6.75
N ALA A 128 -16.12 -8.67 7.43
CA ALA A 128 -15.87 -8.58 8.86
C ALA A 128 -16.81 -7.53 9.49
N PRO A 129 -17.18 -7.69 10.77
CA PRO A 129 -18.08 -6.75 11.45
C PRO A 129 -17.46 -5.38 11.71
N PHE A 130 -16.14 -5.25 11.65
CA PHE A 130 -15.39 -4.02 11.89
C PHE A 130 -14.02 -4.07 11.19
N PRO A 131 -13.31 -2.93 11.07
CA PRO A 131 -11.99 -2.90 10.46
C PRO A 131 -10.96 -3.76 11.20
N GLN A 132 -10.27 -4.63 10.47
CA GLN A 132 -9.24 -5.52 11.02
C GLN A 132 -8.37 -6.13 9.91
N ARG A 133 -7.18 -6.62 10.24
CA ARG A 133 -6.38 -7.45 9.33
C ARG A 133 -7.00 -8.85 9.17
N ALA A 134 -6.50 -9.63 8.22
CA ALA A 134 -7.05 -10.95 7.93
C ALA A 134 -6.89 -11.99 9.06
N ASP A 135 -6.00 -11.74 10.02
CA ASP A 135 -5.84 -12.52 11.26
C ASP A 135 -6.68 -11.99 12.44
N GLY A 136 -7.51 -10.95 12.21
CA GLY A 136 -8.35 -10.32 13.24
C GLY A 136 -7.64 -9.29 14.13
N THR A 137 -6.35 -9.02 13.89
CA THR A 137 -5.62 -7.99 14.63
C THR A 137 -5.92 -6.57 14.11
N PRO A 138 -5.62 -5.51 14.89
CA PRO A 138 -5.90 -4.13 14.48
C PRO A 138 -5.29 -3.77 13.14
N LEU A 139 -6.05 -3.02 12.34
CA LEU A 139 -5.66 -2.57 11.02
C LEU A 139 -4.96 -1.22 11.12
N HIS A 140 -3.78 -1.09 10.50
CA HIS A 140 -3.08 0.19 10.47
C HIS A 140 -3.88 1.21 9.66
N ASP A 141 -3.93 2.45 10.15
CA ASP A 141 -4.66 3.52 9.49
C ASP A 141 -3.87 4.06 8.30
N LYS A 142 -4.22 3.53 7.13
CA LYS A 142 -3.71 3.96 5.83
C LYS A 142 -4.64 4.96 5.13
N ILE A 143 -5.76 5.31 5.75
CA ILE A 143 -6.78 6.17 5.16
C ILE A 143 -6.59 7.61 5.63
N ILE A 144 -6.51 7.81 6.95
CA ILE A 144 -6.38 9.14 7.57
C ILE A 144 -4.96 9.30 8.09
N ALA A 145 -4.55 8.41 9.00
CA ALA A 145 -3.35 8.59 9.79
C ALA A 145 -2.08 7.93 9.24
N GLU A 146 -1.87 8.04 7.92
CA GLU A 146 -0.66 7.53 7.29
C GLU A 146 0.54 8.45 7.57
N CYS A 147 1.36 8.04 8.54
CA CYS A 147 2.63 8.68 8.88
C CYS A 147 3.72 8.42 7.83
N GLN A 148 4.65 9.38 7.68
CA GLN A 148 5.92 9.14 6.98
C GLN A 148 7.03 8.81 7.99
N PRO A 149 7.89 7.80 7.72
CA PRO A 149 7.81 6.88 6.59
C PRO A 149 6.60 5.95 6.70
N ALA A 150 5.98 5.58 5.58
CA ALA A 150 4.78 4.72 5.56
C ALA A 150 4.89 3.41 6.39
N ALA A 151 6.10 2.86 6.55
CA ALA A 151 6.35 1.68 7.40
C ALA A 151 6.16 1.94 8.91
N ALA A 152 5.92 3.19 9.32
CA ALA A 152 5.78 3.56 10.71
C ALA A 152 4.48 3.02 11.33
N ASN A 153 3.40 2.84 10.58
CA ASN A 153 2.18 2.13 11.05
C ASN A 153 1.73 2.57 12.47
N CYS A 154 1.83 3.87 12.76
CA CYS A 154 1.75 4.43 14.12
C CYS A 154 0.35 4.40 14.71
N LYS A 155 -0.66 4.53 13.84
CA LYS A 155 -2.07 4.61 14.21
C LYS A 155 -2.83 3.45 13.57
N SER A 156 -3.94 3.12 14.21
CA SER A 156 -4.81 2.02 13.79
C SER A 156 -6.24 2.51 13.64
N ILE A 157 -6.94 1.92 12.69
CA ILE A 157 -8.38 2.11 12.51
C ILE A 157 -9.10 1.47 13.69
N GLY A 158 -10.00 2.23 14.33
CA GLY A 158 -10.83 1.73 15.42
C GLY A 158 -11.97 0.86 14.92
N LYS A 159 -12.51 0.00 15.80
CA LYS A 159 -13.63 -0.88 15.44
C LYS A 159 -14.94 -0.11 15.27
N THR A 160 -15.07 0.98 16.01
CA THR A 160 -16.16 1.96 15.87
C THR A 160 -15.60 3.31 15.45
N LYS A 161 -16.49 4.21 15.02
CA LYS A 161 -16.16 5.60 14.74
C LYS A 161 -15.51 6.29 15.94
N GLU A 162 -16.04 6.09 17.14
CA GLU A 162 -15.50 6.68 18.36
C GLU A 162 -14.10 6.15 18.68
N GLU A 163 -13.88 4.84 18.56
CA GLU A 163 -12.56 4.25 18.76
C GLU A 163 -11.56 4.78 17.72
N TRP A 164 -11.98 4.93 16.46
CA TRP A 164 -11.12 5.45 15.41
C TRP A 164 -10.67 6.88 15.73
N PHE A 165 -11.61 7.77 16.07
CA PHE A 165 -11.29 9.14 16.48
C PHE A 165 -10.42 9.19 17.72
N ASN A 166 -10.68 8.34 18.72
CA ASN A 166 -9.87 8.27 19.93
C ASN A 166 -8.41 7.91 19.64
N ASN A 167 -8.16 7.04 18.66
CA ASN A 167 -6.80 6.65 18.28
C ASN A 167 -5.96 7.80 17.69
N ILE A 168 -6.63 8.80 17.10
CA ILE A 168 -5.99 9.93 16.40
C ILE A 168 -6.35 11.30 17.01
N ALA A 169 -6.86 11.30 18.25
CA ALA A 169 -7.54 12.46 18.80
C ALA A 169 -6.59 13.64 19.06
N ASP A 170 -5.37 13.36 19.51
CA ASP A 170 -4.39 14.39 19.85
C ASP A 170 -3.92 15.11 18.58
N GLU A 171 -3.67 14.37 17.51
CA GLU A 171 -3.27 14.92 16.23
C GLU A 171 -4.40 15.72 15.59
N LEU A 172 -5.64 15.22 15.64
CA LEU A 172 -6.79 15.96 15.12
C LEU A 172 -7.02 17.26 15.89
N ARG A 173 -6.97 17.24 17.23
CA ARG A 173 -7.15 18.48 18.02
C ARG A 173 -6.07 19.50 17.72
N TYR A 174 -4.81 19.06 17.57
CA TYR A 174 -3.74 19.98 17.25
C TYR A 174 -3.82 20.50 15.82
N GLY A 175 -4.11 19.64 14.84
CA GLY A 175 -4.38 20.03 13.45
C GLY A 175 -5.53 21.04 13.32
N ILE A 176 -6.62 20.86 14.08
CA ILE A 176 -7.72 21.84 14.16
C ILE A 176 -7.22 23.18 14.69
N SER A 177 -6.39 23.17 15.74
CA SER A 177 -5.86 24.39 16.34
C SER A 177 -5.05 25.21 15.35
N LEU A 178 -4.26 24.54 14.50
CA LEU A 178 -3.46 25.17 13.45
C LEU A 178 -4.34 25.67 12.30
N MET A 179 -5.25 24.82 11.79
CA MET A 179 -6.14 25.16 10.68
C MET A 179 -7.08 26.34 11.00
N LEU A 180 -7.53 26.46 12.26
CA LEU A 180 -8.41 27.55 12.72
C LEU A 180 -7.64 28.71 13.37
N GLU A 181 -6.31 28.63 13.46
CA GLU A 181 -5.45 29.61 14.12
C GLU A 181 -5.92 30.00 15.53
N THR A 182 -6.33 29.00 16.34
CA THR A 182 -6.92 29.23 17.68
C THR A 182 -6.34 28.29 18.74
N LYS A 183 -6.20 28.80 19.96
CA LYS A 183 -5.85 28.02 21.16
C LYS A 183 -7.06 27.79 22.09
N ASP A 184 -8.26 28.21 21.68
CA ASP A 184 -9.48 28.02 22.47
C ASP A 184 -9.93 26.55 22.44
N ALA A 185 -9.82 25.88 23.58
CA ALA A 185 -10.17 24.47 23.73
C ALA A 185 -11.65 24.17 23.40
N THR A 186 -12.55 25.13 23.59
CA THR A 186 -13.98 24.97 23.29
C THR A 186 -14.20 24.90 21.78
N ILE A 187 -13.63 25.85 21.04
CA ILE A 187 -13.72 25.89 19.56
C ILE A 187 -13.10 24.63 18.95
N ILE A 188 -11.93 24.21 19.46
CA ILE A 188 -11.24 23.00 18.99
C ILE A 188 -12.10 21.77 19.24
N GLN A 189 -12.68 21.64 20.44
CA GLN A 189 -13.51 20.48 20.79
C GLN A 189 -14.84 20.46 20.03
N GLU A 190 -15.47 21.62 19.77
CA GLU A 190 -16.67 21.71 18.94
C GLU A 190 -16.39 21.28 17.49
N ARG A 191 -15.27 21.73 16.90
CA ARG A 191 -14.87 21.29 15.56
C ARG A 191 -14.51 19.79 15.53
N PHE A 192 -13.83 19.28 16.55
CA PHE A 192 -13.52 17.86 16.68
C PHE A 192 -14.81 17.02 16.72
N GLN A 193 -15.80 17.43 17.52
CA GLN A 193 -17.09 16.76 17.60
C GLN A 193 -17.83 16.82 16.27
N GLN A 194 -17.84 17.98 15.58
CA GLN A 194 -18.45 18.13 14.27
C GLN A 194 -17.84 17.17 13.23
N LEU A 195 -16.51 17.02 13.22
CA LEU A 195 -15.82 16.06 12.35
C LEU A 195 -16.24 14.62 12.68
N GLN A 196 -16.32 14.27 13.97
CA GLN A 196 -16.74 12.94 14.41
C GLN A 196 -18.21 12.65 14.06
N ASP A 197 -19.10 13.62 14.23
CA ASP A 197 -20.54 13.46 13.95
C ASP A 197 -20.80 13.24 12.45
N ASN A 198 -20.04 13.93 11.59
CA ASN A 198 -20.14 13.81 10.14
C ASN A 198 -19.42 12.57 9.58
N PHE A 199 -18.53 11.94 10.35
CA PHE A 199 -17.73 10.82 9.87
C PHE A 199 -18.61 9.57 9.65
N PRO A 200 -18.43 8.84 8.53
CA PRO A 200 -19.24 7.67 8.24
C PRO A 200 -18.97 6.55 9.24
N GLU A 201 -20.02 5.80 9.59
CA GLU A 201 -19.82 4.54 10.30
C GLU A 201 -19.02 3.57 9.42
N PRO A 202 -18.05 2.82 9.98
CA PRO A 202 -17.29 1.83 9.20
C PRO A 202 -18.19 0.77 8.55
N GLY A 203 -19.29 0.41 9.22
CA GLY A 203 -20.26 -0.58 8.76
C GLY A 203 -19.66 -1.98 8.56
N THR A 204 -20.33 -2.82 7.78
CA THR A 204 -19.78 -4.12 7.36
C THR A 204 -18.55 -3.88 6.49
N CYS A 205 -17.41 -4.34 6.98
CA CYS A 205 -16.15 -4.23 6.29
C CYS A 205 -15.97 -5.38 5.29
N VAL A 206 -15.28 -5.11 4.20
CA VAL A 206 -15.00 -6.05 3.10
C VAL A 206 -13.50 -6.18 2.89
N LEU A 207 -13.04 -7.36 2.45
CA LEU A 207 -11.64 -7.52 2.10
C LEU A 207 -11.25 -6.56 0.97
N THR A 208 -10.22 -5.77 1.24
CA THR A 208 -9.68 -4.69 0.42
C THR A 208 -8.18 -4.92 0.29
N HIS A 209 -7.61 -4.72 -0.89
CA HIS A 209 -6.19 -4.81 -1.17
C HIS A 209 -5.45 -3.59 -0.62
N GLY A 210 -6.00 -2.40 -0.85
CA GLY A 210 -5.49 -1.13 -0.32
C GLY A 210 -4.28 -0.56 -1.06
N ASP A 211 -3.82 -1.21 -2.13
CA ASP A 211 -2.72 -0.74 -3.01
C ASP A 211 -2.80 -1.39 -4.41
N LEU A 212 -4.00 -1.48 -4.98
CA LEU A 212 -4.22 -2.19 -6.23
C LEU A 212 -3.77 -1.34 -7.44
N THR A 213 -2.46 -1.29 -7.66
CA THR A 213 -1.83 -0.53 -8.75
C THR A 213 -1.46 -1.42 -9.95
N LEU A 214 -1.22 -0.80 -11.12
CA LEU A 214 -0.69 -1.49 -12.31
C LEU A 214 0.62 -2.25 -12.04
N GLY A 215 1.40 -1.83 -11.05
CA GLY A 215 2.65 -2.48 -10.66
C GLY A 215 2.43 -3.78 -9.87
N ASN A 216 1.30 -3.88 -9.17
CA ASN A 216 0.95 -4.97 -8.27
C ASN A 216 0.08 -6.05 -8.95
N ILE A 217 -0.13 -5.92 -10.27
CA ILE A 217 -0.85 -6.87 -11.11
C ILE A 217 0.14 -7.51 -12.08
N ILE A 218 0.34 -8.81 -11.97
CA ILE A 218 1.21 -9.58 -12.87
C ILE A 218 0.35 -10.27 -13.93
N VAL A 219 0.74 -10.10 -15.20
CA VAL A 219 -0.02 -10.61 -16.35
C VAL A 219 0.81 -11.52 -17.23
N ASP A 220 0.11 -12.49 -17.83
CA ASP A 220 0.59 -13.27 -18.97
C ASP A 220 0.13 -12.60 -20.26
N ILE A 221 1.10 -12.01 -20.97
CA ILE A 221 0.84 -11.25 -22.20
C ILE A 221 0.34 -12.12 -23.36
N HIS A 222 0.65 -13.41 -23.37
CA HIS A 222 0.29 -14.29 -24.47
C HIS A 222 -1.18 -14.67 -24.40
N ASN A 223 -1.70 -14.80 -23.18
CA ASN A 223 -3.07 -15.22 -22.92
C ASN A 223 -3.99 -14.06 -22.47
N GLY A 224 -3.44 -12.86 -22.26
CA GLY A 224 -4.21 -11.69 -21.80
C GLY A 224 -4.81 -11.89 -20.40
N ARG A 225 -4.11 -12.63 -19.53
CA ARG A 225 -4.65 -13.07 -18.24
C ARG A 225 -3.86 -12.51 -17.06
N ILE A 226 -4.56 -12.10 -16.01
CA ILE A 226 -3.95 -11.81 -14.71
C ILE A 226 -3.55 -13.14 -14.08
N VAL A 227 -2.27 -13.26 -13.72
CA VAL A 227 -1.68 -14.48 -13.15
C VAL A 227 -1.31 -14.33 -11.68
N ALA A 228 -1.13 -13.11 -11.18
CA ALA A 228 -1.05 -12.83 -9.75
C ALA A 228 -1.41 -11.37 -9.45
N ILE A 229 -2.07 -11.17 -8.31
CA ILE A 229 -2.15 -9.91 -7.58
C ILE A 229 -1.19 -10.03 -6.39
N ILE A 230 -0.27 -9.08 -6.27
CA ILE A 230 0.83 -9.09 -5.29
C ILE A 230 0.79 -7.85 -4.41
N ASP A 231 1.66 -7.81 -3.40
CA ASP A 231 1.81 -6.66 -2.51
C ASP A 231 0.59 -6.38 -1.62
N TRP A 232 0.13 -7.42 -0.92
CA TRP A 232 -0.99 -7.38 0.02
C TRP A 232 -0.63 -6.73 1.37
N GLU A 233 0.43 -5.90 1.44
CA GLU A 233 0.90 -5.34 2.70
C GLU A 233 -0.10 -4.36 3.35
N ARG A 234 -0.94 -3.71 2.54
CA ARG A 234 -2.00 -2.80 2.97
C ARG A 234 -3.37 -3.48 3.11
N ALA A 235 -3.43 -4.79 2.89
CA ALA A 235 -4.71 -5.47 2.80
C ALA A 235 -5.38 -5.67 4.16
N GLY A 236 -6.70 -5.76 4.14
CA GLY A 236 -7.49 -5.95 5.35
C GLY A 236 -8.96 -5.85 5.07
N PHE A 237 -9.76 -5.97 6.13
CA PHE A 237 -11.17 -5.66 6.08
C PHE A 237 -11.33 -4.17 6.36
N TYR A 238 -11.77 -3.44 5.34
CA TYR A 238 -11.99 -1.99 5.41
C TYR A 238 -13.46 -1.67 5.11
N PRO A 239 -13.95 -0.46 5.44
CA PRO A 239 -15.24 0.02 4.96
C PRO A 239 -15.37 -0.14 3.44
N TRP A 240 -16.61 -0.37 2.97
CA TRP A 240 -16.90 -0.75 1.59
C TRP A 240 -16.34 0.22 0.52
N TRP A 241 -16.13 1.49 0.88
CA TRP A 241 -15.64 2.56 0.01
C TRP A 241 -14.10 2.63 -0.07
N ALA A 242 -13.38 1.94 0.81
CA ALA A 242 -11.94 2.14 1.00
C ALA A 242 -11.10 1.81 -0.25
N GLU A 243 -11.37 0.71 -0.95
CA GLU A 243 -10.62 0.35 -2.17
C GLU A 243 -10.71 1.46 -3.25
N ARG A 244 -11.92 2.02 -3.44
CA ARG A 244 -12.13 3.11 -4.40
C ARG A 244 -11.40 4.38 -3.96
N LEU A 245 -11.43 4.71 -2.67
CA LEU A 245 -10.66 5.83 -2.13
C LEU A 245 -9.14 5.64 -2.33
N PHE A 246 -8.62 4.46 -2.01
CA PHE A 246 -7.21 4.11 -2.26
C PHE A 246 -6.85 4.22 -3.74
N ALA A 247 -7.72 3.78 -4.65
CA ALA A 247 -7.49 3.90 -6.08
C ALA A 247 -7.37 5.36 -6.55
N THR A 248 -8.24 6.25 -6.03
CA THR A 248 -8.20 7.69 -6.33
C THR A 248 -6.94 8.34 -5.79
N MET A 249 -6.54 8.03 -4.56
CA MET A 249 -5.35 8.61 -3.93
C MET A 249 -4.03 8.03 -4.46
N GLY A 250 -4.02 6.74 -4.81
CA GLY A 250 -2.84 5.98 -5.25
C GLY A 250 -2.55 6.06 -6.74
N GLY A 251 -3.26 6.92 -7.49
CA GLY A 251 -3.03 7.12 -8.93
C GLY A 251 -3.43 5.93 -9.80
N SER A 252 -4.37 5.09 -9.32
CA SER A 252 -4.89 3.92 -10.07
C SER A 252 -6.21 4.21 -10.79
N SER A 253 -6.61 5.49 -10.83
CA SER A 253 -7.83 5.98 -11.49
C SER A 253 -8.01 5.50 -12.93
N GLU A 254 -6.98 5.58 -13.78
CA GLU A 254 -7.12 5.13 -15.18
C GLU A 254 -7.46 3.63 -15.27
N LEU A 255 -6.94 2.82 -14.36
CA LEU A 255 -7.21 1.38 -14.30
C LEU A 255 -8.62 1.12 -13.76
N LEU A 256 -8.97 1.74 -12.62
CA LEU A 256 -10.07 1.33 -11.76
C LEU A 256 -11.32 2.22 -11.84
N ASP A 257 -11.23 3.50 -12.22
CA ASP A 257 -12.42 4.35 -12.33
C ASP A 257 -13.50 3.77 -13.26
N PRO A 258 -13.15 3.14 -14.41
CA PRO A 258 -14.15 2.59 -15.33
C PRO A 258 -14.83 1.29 -14.87
N ILE A 259 -14.55 0.79 -13.66
CA ILE A 259 -15.08 -0.49 -13.20
C ILE A 259 -16.03 -0.38 -12.00
N TRP A 260 -16.11 0.77 -11.34
CA TRP A 260 -16.84 0.88 -10.07
C TRP A 260 -18.34 0.66 -10.20
N ASP A 261 -18.94 1.12 -11.30
CA ASP A 261 -20.34 0.85 -11.67
C ASP A 261 -20.64 -0.66 -11.77
N LYS A 262 -19.65 -1.45 -12.19
CA LYS A 262 -19.75 -2.91 -12.26
C LYS A 262 -19.41 -3.56 -10.92
N VAL A 263 -18.45 -3.06 -10.16
CA VAL A 263 -18.06 -3.66 -8.87
C VAL A 263 -19.14 -3.43 -7.81
N CYS A 264 -19.72 -2.22 -7.75
CA CYS A 264 -20.74 -1.82 -6.79
C CYS A 264 -21.92 -1.12 -7.51
N PRO A 265 -22.78 -1.86 -8.24
CA PRO A 265 -23.86 -1.27 -9.04
C PRO A 265 -24.91 -0.52 -8.22
N ASP A 266 -25.02 -0.81 -6.92
CA ASP A 266 -25.98 -0.19 -6.01
C ASP A 266 -25.46 1.14 -5.41
N VAL A 267 -24.23 1.55 -5.75
CA VAL A 267 -23.60 2.77 -5.26
C VAL A 267 -23.18 3.63 -6.45
N ASP A 268 -23.88 4.73 -6.65
CA ASP A 268 -23.47 5.74 -7.63
C ASP A 268 -22.34 6.64 -7.09
N ASP A 269 -21.83 7.51 -7.95
CA ASP A 269 -20.75 8.43 -7.60
C ASP A 269 -21.14 9.40 -6.50
N GLU A 270 -22.38 9.89 -6.48
CA GLU A 270 -22.88 10.82 -5.46
C GLU A 270 -22.88 10.16 -4.07
N ALA A 271 -23.40 8.94 -3.96
CA ALA A 271 -23.39 8.15 -2.73
C ALA A 271 -21.96 7.83 -2.27
N PHE A 272 -21.05 7.52 -3.20
CA PHE A 272 -19.64 7.33 -2.88
C PHE A 272 -19.02 8.61 -2.32
N PHE A 273 -19.17 9.74 -3.01
CA PHE A 273 -18.61 11.02 -2.57
C PHE A 273 -19.21 11.49 -1.24
N ALA A 274 -20.51 11.28 -1.02
CA ALA A 274 -21.15 11.57 0.25
C ALA A 274 -20.55 10.75 1.41
N ALA A 275 -20.15 9.49 1.16
CA ALA A 275 -19.50 8.66 2.16
C ALA A 275 -18.04 9.06 2.42
N VAL A 276 -17.27 9.41 1.38
CA VAL A 276 -15.84 9.68 1.53
C VAL A 276 -15.49 11.14 1.81
N SER A 277 -16.35 12.11 1.48
CA SER A 277 -16.05 13.53 1.71
C SER A 277 -15.76 13.84 3.19
N PRO A 278 -16.56 13.35 4.18
CA PRO A 278 -16.22 13.58 5.58
C PRO A 278 -14.90 12.92 6.00
N VAL A 279 -14.53 11.81 5.37
CA VAL A 279 -13.23 11.14 5.61
C VAL A 279 -12.09 12.03 5.13
N MET A 280 -12.24 12.67 3.97
CA MET A 280 -11.26 13.61 3.44
C MET A 280 -11.14 14.86 4.30
N ASP A 281 -12.24 15.38 4.86
CA ASP A 281 -12.19 16.52 5.78
C ASP A 281 -11.34 16.22 7.02
N VAL A 282 -11.49 15.03 7.61
CA VAL A 282 -10.67 14.58 8.74
C VAL A 282 -9.21 14.39 8.33
N ARG A 283 -8.97 13.84 7.13
CA ARG A 283 -7.62 13.67 6.61
C ARG A 283 -6.89 15.00 6.40
N LEU A 284 -7.57 16.03 5.89
CA LEU A 284 -6.99 17.37 5.74
C LEU A 284 -6.56 17.92 7.10
N VAL A 285 -7.39 17.76 8.13
CA VAL A 285 -7.02 18.15 9.50
C VAL A 285 -5.82 17.37 10.02
N TRP A 286 -5.76 16.06 9.76
CA TRP A 286 -4.60 15.25 10.13
C TRP A 286 -3.32 15.74 9.43
N GLU A 287 -3.39 16.09 8.14
CA GLU A 287 -2.25 16.57 7.35
C GLU A 287 -1.72 17.94 7.83
N GLU A 288 -2.54 18.76 8.49
CA GLU A 288 -2.09 20.00 9.15
C GLU A 288 -1.31 19.76 10.44
N CYS A 289 -1.44 18.58 11.06
CA CYS A 289 -0.71 18.27 12.29
C CYS A 289 0.78 17.99 11.98
N PRO A 290 1.73 18.75 12.55
CA PRO A 290 3.15 18.50 12.36
C PRO A 290 3.56 17.25 13.15
N ILE A 291 3.64 16.14 12.43
CA ILE A 291 3.99 14.84 12.98
C ILE A 291 5.46 14.54 12.68
N GLU A 292 6.19 14.15 13.71
CA GLU A 292 7.58 13.72 13.63
C GLU A 292 7.76 12.28 14.13
N HIS A 293 8.81 11.63 13.64
CA HIS A 293 9.26 10.34 14.16
C HIS A 293 10.69 10.43 14.66
N SER A 294 10.93 9.91 15.87
CA SER A 294 12.28 9.87 16.43
C SER A 294 13.24 9.14 15.50
N GLU A 295 14.45 9.67 15.35
CA GLU A 295 15.54 9.06 14.58
C GLU A 295 15.24 8.87 13.07
N GLU A 296 14.17 9.50 12.56
CA GLU A 296 13.80 9.38 11.15
C GLU A 296 14.89 9.93 10.23
N ASP A 297 15.41 11.11 10.58
CA ASP A 297 16.41 11.83 9.80
C ASP A 297 17.85 11.56 10.23
N ASP A 298 18.05 10.73 11.27
CA ASP A 298 19.37 10.24 11.65
C ASP A 298 19.98 9.49 10.46
N ALA A 299 21.10 9.98 9.94
CA ALA A 299 21.77 9.38 8.80
C ALA A 299 23.29 9.39 8.94
N TRP A 300 23.91 8.30 8.48
CA TRP A 300 25.35 8.21 8.28
C TRP A 300 25.70 8.52 6.83
N PHE A 301 26.73 9.34 6.65
CA PHE A 301 27.30 9.64 5.34
C PHE A 301 28.33 8.58 4.98
N GLN A 302 28.14 7.94 3.83
CA GLN A 302 29.15 7.05 3.28
C GLN A 302 30.30 7.89 2.71
N ARG A 303 31.54 7.41 2.93
CA ARG A 303 32.74 8.03 2.37
C ARG A 303 32.68 8.02 0.84
N ALA A 304 33.36 8.98 0.22
CA ALA A 304 33.55 9.01 -1.23
C ALA A 304 34.08 7.66 -1.73
N PHE A 305 33.52 7.16 -2.83
CA PHE A 305 33.95 5.89 -3.43
C PHE A 305 35.16 6.09 -4.37
N CYS A 306 35.17 7.19 -5.12
CA CYS A 306 36.27 7.65 -5.97
C CYS A 306 36.27 9.18 -6.04
N GLU A 307 37.34 9.78 -6.56
CA GLU A 307 37.38 11.22 -6.88
C GLU A 307 36.21 11.63 -7.81
N CYS A 308 35.81 10.73 -8.71
CA CYS A 308 34.68 10.90 -9.61
C CYS A 308 33.29 10.83 -8.95
N LYS A 309 33.22 10.34 -7.70
CA LYS A 309 31.99 10.15 -6.93
C LYS A 309 32.26 10.57 -5.47
N PRO A 310 32.39 11.90 -5.24
CA PRO A 310 32.82 12.46 -3.95
C PRO A 310 31.78 12.25 -2.84
N PHE A 311 30.57 11.81 -3.19
CA PHE A 311 29.51 11.46 -2.25
C PHE A 311 29.18 9.97 -2.36
N GLY A 312 29.43 9.22 -1.29
CA GLY A 312 29.18 7.78 -1.22
C GLY A 312 27.71 7.40 -1.04
N GLY A 313 26.86 8.36 -0.61
CA GLY A 313 25.46 8.12 -0.27
C GLY A 313 25.15 8.41 1.21
N LYS A 314 23.87 8.33 1.57
CA LYS A 314 23.37 8.39 2.96
C LYS A 314 22.75 7.04 3.32
N ILE A 315 22.99 6.57 4.54
CA ILE A 315 22.24 5.47 5.14
C ILE A 315 21.41 6.06 6.27
N TYR A 316 20.08 6.04 6.14
CA TYR A 316 19.17 6.50 7.18
C TYR A 316 18.94 5.40 8.22
N LYS A 317 18.91 5.78 9.50
CA LYS A 317 18.69 4.89 10.64
C LYS A 317 17.32 4.21 10.59
N LYS A 318 16.30 4.87 10.04
CA LYS A 318 14.98 4.27 9.75
C LYS A 318 15.04 3.02 8.87
N PHE A 319 16.05 2.89 8.03
CA PHE A 319 16.27 1.69 7.19
C PHE A 319 17.11 0.60 7.87
N LEU A 320 17.57 0.86 9.10
CA LEU A 320 18.34 -0.07 9.93
C LEU A 320 17.57 -0.54 11.17
N GLY A 321 16.26 -0.33 11.20
CA GLY A 321 15.40 -0.74 12.32
C GLY A 321 15.34 0.24 13.48
N ALA A 322 15.48 1.55 13.20
CA ALA A 322 15.18 2.58 14.20
C ALA A 322 13.80 2.34 14.82
N LYS A 323 13.70 2.54 16.13
CA LYS A 323 12.41 2.63 16.79
C LYS A 323 11.86 4.02 16.49
N LEU A 324 11.05 4.11 15.44
CA LEU A 324 10.34 5.33 15.10
C LEU A 324 9.22 5.54 16.13
N GLU A 325 9.44 6.44 17.07
CA GLU A 325 8.46 6.92 18.05
C GLU A 325 7.70 8.10 17.45
N HIS A 326 6.39 7.98 17.39
CA HIS A 326 5.48 9.01 16.89
C HIS A 326 5.37 10.17 17.88
N ARG A 327 5.51 11.41 17.41
CA ARG A 327 5.42 12.64 18.20
C ARG A 327 4.72 13.74 17.42
N ILE A 328 4.03 14.62 18.13
CA ILE A 328 3.51 15.88 17.60
C ILE A 328 4.54 16.96 17.93
N ASP A 329 4.99 17.71 16.92
CA ASP A 329 5.86 18.87 17.10
C ASP A 329 5.00 20.09 17.43
N TYR A 330 4.76 20.32 18.72
CA TYR A 330 4.01 21.47 19.18
C TYR A 330 4.83 22.75 18.98
N GLN A 331 4.40 23.59 18.05
CA GLN A 331 4.91 24.95 17.89
C GLN A 331 4.47 25.79 19.09
N ASP A 332 5.44 26.26 19.88
CA ASP A 332 5.22 27.11 21.07
C ASP A 332 4.63 28.50 20.73
#